data_AF-A0A3C2BCF0-F1
#
_entry.id   AF-A0A3C2BCF0-F1
#
_cell.length_a   1.000
_cell.length_b   1.000
_cell.length_c   1.000
_cell.angle_alpha   90.00
_cell.angle_beta   90.00
_cell.angle_gamma   90.00
#
_symmetry.space_group_name_H-M   'P 1'
#
loop_
_entity.id
_entity.type
_entity.pdbx_description
1 polymer ?
#
loop_
_entity_poly.entity_id
_entity_poly.type
_entity_poly.pdbx_seq_one_letter_code
_entity_poly.pdbx_strand_id
1 'polypeptide(L)' 'GSTLKTCAIALLENQNNETFSVEKVVRFFSNQEPMDRAFGWNMKWSVGRK' A
#
# COMPACT_ATOMS: atom_id res chain seq x y z
N GLY A 1 -10.86 13.83 8.83
CA GLY A 1 -10.30 13.13 7.66
C GLY A 1 -8.86 13.57 7.46
N SER A 2 -8.01 12.72 6.89
CA SER A 2 -6.61 13.07 6.55
C SER A 2 -6.55 14.00 5.33
N THR A 3 -5.52 14.87 5.26
CA THR A 3 -5.21 15.72 4.09
C THR A 3 -4.36 15.01 3.03
N LEU A 4 -3.93 13.78 3.33
CA LEU A 4 -3.08 12.97 2.46
C LEU A 4 -3.89 12.29 1.34
N LYS A 5 -3.27 12.10 0.17
CA LYS A 5 -3.96 11.73 -1.08
C LYS A 5 -4.12 10.21 -1.28
N THR A 6 -3.52 9.38 -0.43
CA THR A 6 -3.57 7.92 -0.55
C THR A 6 -3.82 7.29 0.82
N CYS A 7 -4.57 6.18 0.86
CA CYS A 7 -4.90 5.46 2.09
C CYS A 7 -4.70 3.95 1.87
N ALA A 8 -3.92 3.31 2.74
CA ALA A 8 -3.83 1.87 2.86
C ALA A 8 -4.92 1.38 3.82
N ILE A 9 -5.80 0.48 3.35
CA ILE A 9 -6.94 -0.01 4.12
C ILE A 9 -6.63 -1.37 4.72
N ALA A 10 -6.19 -2.31 3.89
CA ALA A 10 -5.81 -3.66 4.29
C ALA A 10 -4.52 -4.09 3.58
N LEU A 11 -3.72 -4.90 4.28
CA LEU A 11 -2.55 -5.57 3.74
C LEU A 11 -2.91 -7.04 3.49
N LEU A 12 -2.59 -7.52 2.29
CA LEU A 12 -2.76 -8.91 1.88
C LEU A 12 -1.38 -9.51 1.70
N GLU A 13 -1.04 -10.54 2.47
CA GLU A 13 0.23 -11.24 2.32
C GLU A 13 -0.02 -12.69 1.94
N ASN A 14 0.66 -13.12 0.88
CA ASN A 14 0.61 -14.49 0.42
C ASN A 14 1.33 -15.40 1.44
N GLN A 15 0.61 -16.40 1.93
CA GLN A 15 1.12 -17.45 2.79
C GLN A 15 1.34 -18.70 1.93
N ASN A 16 2.61 -18.93 1.57
CA ASN A 16 3.08 -20.14 0.89
C ASN A 16 2.39 -20.48 -0.45
N ASN A 17 1.86 -19.49 -1.18
CA ASN A 17 1.09 -19.66 -2.42
C ASN A 17 -0.23 -20.44 -2.28
N GLU A 18 -0.75 -20.59 -1.06
CA GLU A 18 -1.98 -21.36 -0.79
C GLU A 18 -3.09 -20.48 -0.23
N THR A 19 -2.76 -19.56 0.67
CA THR A 19 -3.72 -18.68 1.35
C THR A 19 -3.19 -17.26 1.48
N PHE A 20 -4.05 -16.34 1.91
CA PHE A 20 -3.65 -14.96 2.21
C PHE A 20 -3.98 -14.62 3.67
N SER A 21 -3.05 -13.97 4.35
CA SER A 21 -3.36 -13.24 5.59
C SER A 21 -3.93 -11.87 5.24
N VAL A 22 -4.87 -11.40 6.06
CA VAL A 22 -5.48 -10.08 5.90
C VAL A 22 -5.27 -9.28 7.19
N GLU A 23 -4.57 -8.15 7.09
CA GLU A 23 -4.38 -7.22 8.21
C GLU A 23 -5.11 -5.90 7.92
N LYS A 24 -5.85 -5.39 8.91
CA LYS A 24 -6.45 -4.06 8.85
C LYS A 24 -5.41 -3.00 9.22
N VAL A 25 -5.12 -2.08 8.29
CA VAL A 25 -4.07 -1.06 8.44
C VAL A 25 -4.64 0.32 8.77
N VAL A 26 -5.51 0.85 7.90
CA VAL A 26 -6.01 2.24 7.95
C VAL A 26 -4.90 3.27 8.18
N ARG A 27 -4.00 3.44 7.19
CA ARG A 27 -2.88 4.40 7.24
C ARG A 27 -2.85 5.29 6.01
N PHE A 28 -2.62 6.58 6.22
CA PHE A 28 -2.61 7.59 5.15
C PHE A 28 -1.19 7.96 4.70
N PHE A 29 -1.02 8.20 3.40
CA PHE A 29 0.26 8.52 2.76
C PHE A 29 0.09 9.64 1.72
N SER A 30 1.15 10.41 1.48
CA SER A 30 1.11 11.55 0.55
C SER A 30 0.95 11.12 -0.92
N ASN A 31 1.52 9.98 -1.31
CA ASN A 31 1.35 9.31 -2.59
C ASN A 31 1.71 7.82 -2.46
N GLN A 32 1.84 7.10 -3.58
CA GLN A 32 2.11 5.66 -3.62
C GLN A 32 3.55 5.27 -3.25
N GLU A 33 4.54 6.12 -3.54
CA GLU A 33 5.95 5.83 -3.26
C GLU A 33 6.27 5.67 -1.76
N PRO A 34 5.85 6.57 -0.84
CA PRO A 34 6.08 6.38 0.59
C PRO A 34 5.25 5.23 1.18
N MET A 35 4.14 4.84 0.54
CA MET A 35 3.39 3.64 0.92
C MET A 35 4.18 2.38 0.57
N ASP A 36 4.71 2.32 -0.65
CA ASP A 36 5.55 1.21 -1.12
C ASP A 36 6.77 0.99 -0.25
N ARG A 37 7.49 2.07 0.09
CA ARG A 37 8.65 2.00 1.00
C ARG A 37 8.25 1.52 2.40
N ALA A 38 7.04 1.83 2.87
CA ALA A 38 6.57 1.41 4.19
C ALA A 38 6.22 -0.08 4.24
N PHE A 39 5.79 -0.69 3.14
CA PHE A 39 5.44 -2.11 3.04
C PHE A 39 6.51 -2.96 2.33
N GLY A 40 7.59 -2.35 1.85
CA GLY A 40 8.73 -3.07 1.27
C GLY A 40 8.45 -3.77 -0.05
N TRP A 41 7.45 -3.33 -0.82
CA TRP A 41 7.08 -3.97 -2.09
C TRP A 41 8.11 -3.72 -3.21
N ASN A 42 8.96 -2.70 -3.07
CA ASN A 42 10.03 -2.37 -4.01
C ASN A 42 9.52 -2.14 -5.45
N MET A 43 8.33 -1.54 -5.59
CA MET A 43 7.78 -1.21 -6.90
C MET A 43 8.36 0.11 -7.42
N LYS A 44 8.41 0.23 -8.76
CA LYS A 44 8.80 1.48 -9.43
C LYS A 44 7.57 2.29 -9.78
N TRP A 45 7.38 3.40 -9.07
CA TRP A 45 6.26 4.31 -9.28
C TRP A 45 6.61 5.43 -10.27
N SER A 46 5.65 5.79 -11.12
CA SER A 46 5.73 6.97 -11.99
C SER A 46 4.38 7.70 -12.01
N VAL A 47 4.42 9.02 -12.18
CA VAL A 47 3.19 9.82 -12.26
C VAL A 47 2.50 9.54 -13.59
N GLY A 48 1.32 8.93 -13.53
CA GLY A 48 0.46 8.74 -14.69
C GLY A 48 -0.30 10.01 -15.05
N ARG A 49 -0.61 10.18 -16.34
CA ARG A 49 -1.54 11.18 -16.88
C ARG A 49 -2.59 10.45 -17.70
N LYS A 50 -3.84 10.93 -17.61
CA LYS A 50 -4.97 10.42 -18.40
C LYS A 50 -4.95 11.01 -19.81
#